data_AF-A0A925NPI5-F1
#
_entry.id   AF-A0A925NPI5-F1
#
_cell.length_a   1.000
_cell.length_b   1.000
_cell.length_c   1.000
_cell.angle_alpha   90.00
_cell.angle_beta   90.00
_cell.angle_gamma   90.00
#
_symmetry.space_group_name_H-M   'P 1'
#
loop_
_entity.id
_entity.type
_entity.pdbx_description
1 polymer ?
#
loop_
_entity_poly.entity_id
_entity_poly.type
_entity_poly.pdbx_seq_one_letter_code
_entity_poly.pdbx_strand_id
1 'polypeptide(L)'
;MTRTIEHRPLRTRLAPWWGWLLLTLTWLLPSTSGAEGPVTEEVAKALALSKIGDYVKWPAGTFPDARSPVVIGVIGRNDFEEELEQILKNTSENATGRKVIVRQFKDGEPVENCQMLFIAASEKSRMSQILKKLEGTGILTISDLDGFVTRYG
;
A
#
# COMPACT_ATOMS: atom_id res chain seq x y z
N MET A 1 -66.45 49.65 37.78
CA MET A 1 -65.53 50.02 38.87
C MET A 1 -64.62 48.84 39.15
N THR A 2 -63.32 49.07 39.04
CA THR A 2 -62.19 48.14 38.96
C THR A 2 -62.03 47.21 40.17
N ARG A 3 -61.85 45.90 39.93
CA ARG A 3 -61.01 45.02 40.78
C ARG A 3 -60.27 44.01 39.91
N THR A 4 -59.01 44.32 39.65
CA THR A 4 -57.97 43.43 39.18
C THR A 4 -57.48 42.59 40.37
N ILE A 5 -57.55 41.26 40.32
CA ILE A 5 -56.83 40.34 41.22
C ILE A 5 -56.45 39.11 40.37
N GLU A 6 -55.30 39.13 39.71
CA GLU A 6 -53.98 38.63 40.14
C GLU A 6 -53.81 37.10 39.94
N HIS A 7 -53.00 36.77 38.93
CA HIS A 7 -52.62 35.42 38.54
C HIS A 7 -51.58 34.83 39.50
N ARG A 8 -51.84 33.63 40.05
CA ARG A 8 -50.78 32.74 40.57
C ARG A 8 -50.49 31.65 39.55
N PRO A 9 -49.34 31.66 38.84
CA PRO A 9 -48.92 30.48 38.12
C PRO A 9 -48.36 29.44 39.10
N LEU A 10 -48.89 28.23 39.01
CA LEU A 10 -48.35 27.03 39.66
C LEU A 10 -46.92 26.80 39.15
N ARG A 11 -45.93 26.93 40.03
CA ARG A 11 -44.56 26.49 39.77
C ARG A 11 -44.55 24.96 39.80
N THR A 12 -44.75 24.32 38.66
CA THR A 12 -44.52 22.89 38.50
C THR A 12 -43.02 22.61 38.63
N ARG A 13 -42.64 22.00 39.75
CA ARG A 13 -41.31 21.44 39.95
C ARG A 13 -41.19 20.17 39.12
N LEU A 14 -40.68 20.29 37.89
CA LEU A 14 -40.26 19.12 37.12
C LEU A 14 -38.99 18.57 37.75
N ALA A 15 -39.10 17.40 38.39
CA ALA A 15 -38.01 16.70 39.05
C ALA A 15 -36.97 16.20 38.01
N PRO A 16 -35.67 16.12 38.38
CA PRO A 16 -34.56 15.87 37.47
C PRO A 16 -34.39 14.37 37.19
N TRP A 17 -35.43 13.70 36.71
CA TRP A 17 -35.35 12.27 36.37
C TRP A 17 -34.79 12.00 34.96
N TRP A 18 -34.53 13.05 34.16
CA TRP A 18 -33.94 12.90 32.82
C TRP A 18 -32.41 12.73 32.81
N GLY A 19 -31.72 13.09 33.88
CA GLY A 19 -30.25 13.04 33.92
C GLY A 19 -29.67 11.62 33.92
N TRP A 20 -30.41 10.66 34.49
CA TRP A 20 -29.93 9.27 34.61
C TRP A 20 -30.21 8.41 33.37
N LEU A 21 -31.16 8.83 32.51
CA LEU A 21 -31.50 8.09 31.29
C LEU A 21 -30.52 8.36 30.13
N LEU A 22 -29.79 9.48 30.18
CA LEU A 22 -28.81 9.86 29.14
C LEU A 22 -27.43 9.23 29.34
N LEU A 23 -27.09 8.77 30.55
CA LEU A 23 -25.78 8.19 30.85
C LEU A 23 -25.67 6.69 30.54
N THR A 24 -26.80 5.99 30.38
CA THR A 24 -26.81 4.58 29.95
C THR A 24 -26.85 4.40 28.43
N LEU A 25 -27.22 5.43 27.65
CA LEU A 25 -27.37 5.32 26.21
C LEU A 25 -26.04 5.44 25.43
N THR A 26 -24.99 5.99 26.06
CA THR A 26 -23.68 6.16 25.43
C THR A 26 -22.84 4.87 25.39
N TRP A 27 -23.28 3.80 26.04
CA TRP A 27 -22.58 2.51 26.04
C TRP A 27 -23.05 1.54 24.95
N LEU A 28 -24.05 1.95 24.15
CA LEU A 28 -24.58 1.16 23.03
C LEU A 28 -24.06 1.62 21.66
N LEU A 29 -22.89 2.26 21.60
CA LEU A 29 -22.22 2.50 20.33
C LEU A 29 -21.53 1.20 19.91
N PRO A 30 -22.03 0.48 18.87
CA PRO A 30 -21.29 -0.65 18.32
C PRO A 30 -19.94 -0.12 17.83
N SER A 31 -18.85 -0.66 18.37
CA SER A 31 -17.54 -0.48 17.77
C SER A 31 -17.60 -1.08 16.37
N THR A 32 -17.63 -0.23 15.35
CA THR A 32 -17.44 -0.68 13.97
C THR A 32 -16.01 -1.17 13.86
N SER A 33 -15.79 -2.45 14.19
CA SER A 33 -14.55 -3.13 13.84
C SER A 33 -14.54 -3.20 12.33
N GLY A 34 -13.70 -2.38 11.69
CA GLY A 34 -13.38 -2.57 10.29
C GLY A 34 -12.78 -3.96 10.17
N ALA A 35 -13.56 -4.90 9.63
CA ALA A 35 -13.04 -6.21 9.30
C ALA A 35 -12.08 -6.00 8.11
N GLU A 36 -10.80 -5.81 8.40
CA GLU A 36 -9.75 -6.04 7.41
C GLU A 36 -9.85 -7.53 7.05
N GLY A 37 -10.39 -7.80 5.86
CA GLY A 37 -10.44 -9.15 5.31
C GLY A 37 -9.02 -9.74 5.20
N PRO A 38 -8.91 -11.07 5.02
CA PRO A 38 -7.61 -11.68 4.80
C PRO A 38 -6.91 -10.99 3.61
N VAL A 39 -5.65 -10.61 3.80
CA VAL A 39 -4.81 -10.07 2.72
C VAL A 39 -4.68 -11.14 1.64
N THR A 40 -5.08 -10.83 0.42
CA THR A 40 -4.98 -11.77 -0.70
C THR A 40 -3.52 -11.97 -1.13
N GLU A 41 -3.25 -13.03 -1.88
CA GLU A 41 -1.90 -13.30 -2.35
C GLU A 41 -1.36 -12.18 -3.25
N GLU A 42 -2.22 -11.60 -4.09
CA GLU A 42 -1.92 -10.50 -5.01
C GLU A 42 -1.51 -9.25 -4.23
N VAL A 43 -2.30 -8.87 -3.21
CA VAL A 43 -1.98 -7.74 -2.32
C VAL A 43 -0.67 -8.00 -1.57
N ALA A 44 -0.45 -9.23 -1.09
CA ALA A 44 0.78 -9.59 -0.40
C ALA A 44 2.01 -9.48 -1.32
N LYS A 45 1.93 -9.97 -2.56
CA LYS A 45 3.00 -9.86 -3.58
C LYS A 45 3.29 -8.40 -3.91
N ALA A 46 2.26 -7.59 -4.14
CA ALA A 46 2.41 -6.18 -4.45
C ALA A 46 3.05 -5.39 -3.28
N LEU A 47 2.61 -5.65 -2.04
CA LEU A 47 3.20 -5.06 -0.83
C LEU A 47 4.66 -5.50 -0.63
N ALA A 48 4.97 -6.77 -0.89
CA ALA A 48 6.35 -7.26 -0.80
C ALA A 48 7.23 -6.53 -1.83
N LEU A 49 6.80 -6.48 -3.09
CA LEU A 49 7.56 -5.85 -4.17
C LEU A 49 7.81 -4.35 -3.93
N SER A 50 6.83 -3.62 -3.38
CA SER A 50 6.99 -2.20 -3.06
C SER A 50 7.97 -1.94 -1.91
N LYS A 51 8.16 -2.91 -1.01
CA LYS A 51 9.02 -2.77 0.19
C LYS A 51 10.40 -3.38 0.07
N ILE A 52 10.63 -4.33 -0.83
CA ILE A 52 11.94 -5.00 -0.95
C ILE A 52 13.08 -3.97 -1.09
N GLY A 53 12.85 -2.89 -1.84
CA GLY A 53 13.85 -1.83 -2.04
C GLY A 53 14.32 -1.12 -0.76
N ASP A 54 13.54 -1.16 0.32
CA ASP A 54 13.91 -0.59 1.63
C ASP A 54 14.97 -1.42 2.35
N TYR A 55 15.07 -2.70 2.01
CA TYR A 55 16.00 -3.65 2.62
C TYR A 55 17.29 -3.81 1.80
N VAL A 56 17.43 -3.05 0.71
CA VAL A 56 18.56 -3.15 -0.21
C VAL A 56 19.56 -2.02 0.07
N LYS A 57 20.82 -2.40 0.27
CA LYS A 57 21.91 -1.44 0.30
C LYS A 57 22.36 -1.14 -1.13
N TRP A 58 21.89 -0.03 -1.68
CA TRP A 58 22.27 0.41 -3.02
C TRP A 58 23.74 0.88 -3.07
N PRO A 59 24.56 0.42 -4.03
CA PRO A 59 25.90 0.93 -4.26
C PRO A 59 25.95 2.44 -4.53
N ALA A 60 27.11 3.06 -4.27
CA ALA A 60 27.34 4.43 -4.68
C ALA A 60 27.25 4.55 -6.21
N GLY A 61 26.54 5.57 -6.71
CA GLY A 61 26.34 5.79 -8.14
C GLY A 61 25.14 5.08 -8.76
N THR A 62 24.38 4.26 -8.01
CA THR A 62 23.11 3.68 -8.50
C THR A 62 22.07 4.74 -8.86
N PHE A 63 22.05 5.84 -8.12
CA PHE A 63 21.13 6.95 -8.34
C PHE A 63 21.92 8.20 -8.75
N PRO A 64 21.48 8.93 -9.79
CA PRO A 64 22.08 10.21 -10.17
C PRO A 64 22.09 11.24 -9.04
N ASP A 65 21.01 11.29 -8.24
CA ASP A 65 20.85 12.24 -7.14
C ASP A 65 19.94 11.68 -6.02
N ALA A 66 19.73 12.46 -4.95
CA ALA A 66 18.92 12.06 -3.79
C ALA A 66 17.41 11.96 -4.05
N ARG A 67 16.90 12.65 -5.08
CA ARG A 67 15.48 12.67 -5.48
C ARG A 67 15.17 11.68 -6.60
N SER A 68 16.19 11.05 -7.20
CA SER A 68 15.97 10.03 -8.22
C SER A 68 15.10 8.89 -7.66
N PRO A 69 14.06 8.45 -8.39
CA PRO A 69 13.17 7.40 -7.90
C PRO A 69 13.85 6.04 -7.88
N VAL A 70 13.32 5.13 -7.07
CA VAL A 70 13.52 3.69 -7.25
C VAL A 70 12.54 3.22 -8.32
N VAL A 71 13.07 2.73 -9.43
CA VAL A 71 12.26 2.19 -10.53
C VAL A 71 12.13 0.68 -10.37
N ILE A 72 10.88 0.23 -10.24
CA ILE A 72 10.48 -1.18 -10.30
C ILE A 72 10.07 -1.48 -11.75
N GLY A 73 10.95 -2.14 -12.48
CA GLY A 73 10.66 -2.71 -13.78
C GLY A 73 9.82 -3.97 -13.64
N VAL A 74 8.87 -4.17 -14.55
CA VAL A 74 8.06 -5.40 -14.64
C VAL A 74 8.17 -5.96 -16.06
N ILE A 75 8.44 -7.26 -16.17
CA ILE A 75 8.39 -8.03 -17.42
C ILE A 75 7.44 -9.21 -17.23
N GLY A 76 6.52 -9.37 -18.16
CA GLY A 76 5.59 -10.48 -18.21
C GLY A 76 4.25 -10.20 -17.53
N ARG A 77 3.31 -11.12 -17.74
CA ARG A 77 1.97 -11.05 -17.15
C ARG A 77 1.99 -11.48 -15.69
N ASN A 78 1.38 -10.69 -14.84
CA ASN A 78 1.19 -10.92 -13.41
C ASN A 78 -0.24 -10.51 -13.00
N ASP A 79 -0.70 -11.02 -11.86
CA ASP A 79 -2.07 -10.86 -11.34
C ASP A 79 -2.21 -9.78 -10.25
N PHE A 80 -1.13 -9.04 -9.96
CA PHE A 80 -1.08 -8.06 -8.87
C PHE A 80 -0.72 -6.64 -9.32
N GLU A 81 -0.78 -6.37 -10.64
CA GLU A 81 -0.42 -5.08 -11.23
C GLU A 81 -1.30 -3.94 -10.69
N GLU A 82 -2.60 -4.17 -10.56
CA GLU A 82 -3.55 -3.18 -10.07
C GLU A 82 -3.30 -2.85 -8.59
N GLU A 83 -3.05 -3.87 -7.76
CA GLU A 83 -2.73 -3.73 -6.35
C GLU A 83 -1.42 -2.95 -6.17
N LEU A 84 -0.39 -3.26 -6.96
CA LEU A 84 0.89 -2.55 -6.92
C LEU A 84 0.72 -1.07 -7.26
N GLU A 85 -0.04 -0.76 -8.31
CA GLU A 85 -0.35 0.63 -8.65
C GLU A 85 -1.12 1.34 -7.53
N GLN A 86 -2.12 0.69 -6.94
CA GLN A 86 -2.91 1.28 -5.84
C GLN A 86 -2.04 1.56 -4.62
N ILE A 87 -1.17 0.61 -4.25
CA ILE A 87 -0.23 0.76 -3.13
C ILE A 87 0.69 1.96 -3.39
N LEU A 88 1.25 2.08 -4.59
CA LEU A 88 2.18 3.17 -4.92
C LEU A 88 1.50 4.54 -5.09
N LYS A 89 0.21 4.56 -5.46
CA LYS A 89 -0.62 5.78 -5.42
C LYS A 89 -0.82 6.26 -3.96
N ASN A 90 -0.96 5.34 -3.02
CA ASN A 90 -1.19 5.66 -1.60
C ASN A 90 0.11 5.86 -0.80
N THR A 91 1.19 5.19 -1.18
CA THR A 91 2.51 5.22 -0.53
C THR A 91 3.56 5.39 -1.61
N SER A 92 3.83 6.66 -1.95
CA SER A 92 4.68 7.01 -3.10
C SER A 92 6.17 7.06 -2.78
N GLU A 93 6.56 6.97 -1.50
CA GLU A 93 7.94 7.07 -1.05
C GLU A 93 8.39 5.83 -0.28
N ASN A 94 9.66 5.49 -0.45
CA ASN A 94 10.33 4.39 0.25
C ASN A 94 10.89 4.87 1.61
N ALA A 95 11.47 3.97 2.41
CA ALA A 95 12.01 4.28 3.73
C ALA A 95 13.15 5.33 3.72
N THR A 96 13.79 5.56 2.58
CA THR A 96 14.84 6.59 2.39
C THR A 96 14.30 7.92 1.86
N GLY A 97 12.99 8.07 1.68
CA GLY A 97 12.34 9.27 1.14
C GLY A 97 12.45 9.41 -0.38
N ARG A 98 12.80 8.34 -1.10
CA ARG A 98 12.81 8.32 -2.57
C ARG A 98 11.46 7.90 -3.09
N LYS A 99 11.01 8.52 -4.19
CA LYS A 99 9.80 8.06 -4.89
C LYS A 99 9.98 6.63 -5.40
N VAL A 100 8.92 5.83 -5.37
CA VAL A 100 8.89 4.50 -5.99
C VAL A 100 7.95 4.55 -7.18
N ILE A 101 8.41 4.12 -8.35
CA ILE A 101 7.61 4.10 -9.58
C ILE A 101 7.71 2.74 -10.27
N VAL A 102 6.65 2.38 -11.01
CA VAL A 102 6.62 1.16 -11.82
C VAL A 102 6.83 1.51 -13.29
N ARG A 103 7.60 0.67 -13.98
CA ARG A 103 7.73 0.72 -15.44
C ARG A 103 7.53 -0.68 -16.02
N GLN A 104 6.58 -0.79 -16.94
CA GLN A 104 6.42 -2.00 -17.74
C GLN A 104 7.47 -2.03 -18.86
N PHE A 105 8.17 -3.15 -19.01
CA PHE A 105 9.14 -3.38 -20.08
C PHE A 105 8.56 -4.40 -21.07
N LYS A 106 8.61 -4.05 -22.35
CA LYS A 106 8.18 -4.95 -23.42
C LYS A 106 9.27 -5.96 -23.76
N ASP A 107 8.87 -7.02 -24.44
CA ASP A 107 9.82 -8.00 -24.96
C ASP A 107 10.86 -7.33 -25.87
N GLY A 108 12.12 -7.68 -25.66
CA GLY A 108 13.27 -7.13 -26.38
C GLY A 108 13.67 -5.70 -25.98
N GLU A 109 12.89 -4.98 -25.17
CA GLU A 109 13.23 -3.65 -24.70
C GLU A 109 14.47 -3.70 -23.79
N PRO A 110 15.46 -2.80 -23.96
CA PRO A 110 16.59 -2.73 -23.05
C PRO A 110 16.13 -2.28 -21.66
N VAL A 111 16.50 -3.03 -20.63
CA VAL A 111 16.20 -2.72 -19.24
C VAL A 111 17.23 -1.71 -18.72
N GLU A 112 16.94 -0.44 -18.91
CA GLU A 112 17.80 0.68 -18.50
C GLU A 112 17.11 1.57 -17.47
N ASN A 113 17.90 2.24 -16.63
CA ASN A 113 17.43 3.13 -15.56
C ASN A 113 16.41 2.44 -14.62
N CYS A 114 16.69 1.18 -14.30
CA CYS A 114 15.88 0.31 -13.48
C CYS A 114 16.72 -0.19 -12.31
N GLN A 115 16.24 -0.12 -11.08
CA GLN A 115 16.99 -0.61 -9.91
C GLN A 115 16.50 -1.97 -9.45
N MET A 116 15.21 -2.23 -9.62
CA MET A 116 14.56 -3.49 -9.27
C MET A 116 13.80 -3.99 -10.48
N LEU A 117 14.03 -5.23 -10.91
CA LEU A 117 13.29 -5.85 -11.99
C LEU A 117 12.53 -7.07 -11.47
N PHE A 118 11.21 -7.01 -11.55
CA PHE A 118 10.34 -8.16 -11.38
C PHE A 118 10.13 -8.87 -12.72
N ILE A 119 10.41 -10.17 -12.76
CA ILE A 119 10.18 -11.03 -13.92
C ILE A 119 9.12 -12.05 -13.53
N ALA A 120 7.93 -11.94 -14.13
CA ALA A 120 6.82 -12.83 -13.83
C ALA A 120 7.09 -14.28 -14.27
N ALA A 121 6.48 -15.25 -13.59
CA ALA A 121 6.55 -16.66 -13.93
C ALA A 121 6.09 -16.97 -15.38
N SER A 122 5.28 -16.09 -15.98
CA SER A 122 4.89 -16.18 -17.39
C SER A 122 6.07 -16.13 -18.37
N GLU A 123 7.21 -15.57 -17.97
CA GLU A 123 8.43 -15.49 -18.79
C GLU A 123 9.39 -16.68 -18.59
N LYS A 124 8.95 -17.76 -17.92
CA LYS A 124 9.75 -18.95 -17.64
C LYS A 124 10.52 -19.48 -18.86
N SER A 125 9.92 -19.46 -20.05
CA SER A 125 10.52 -19.98 -21.29
C SER A 125 11.74 -19.20 -21.76
N ARG A 126 11.88 -17.94 -21.33
CA ARG A 126 12.97 -17.04 -21.72
C ARG A 126 13.75 -16.45 -20.55
N MET A 127 13.50 -16.92 -19.33
CA MET A 127 14.16 -16.46 -18.11
C MET A 127 15.68 -16.38 -18.26
N SER A 128 16.33 -17.44 -18.77
CA SER A 128 17.79 -17.44 -19.00
C SER A 128 18.25 -16.35 -19.96
N GLN A 129 17.45 -16.00 -20.97
CA GLN A 129 17.79 -14.96 -21.94
C GLN A 129 17.66 -13.57 -21.32
N ILE A 130 16.64 -13.35 -20.48
CA ILE A 130 16.46 -12.09 -19.75
C ILE A 130 17.62 -11.91 -18.77
N LEU A 131 17.90 -12.91 -17.93
CA LEU A 131 18.99 -12.85 -16.93
C LEU A 131 20.35 -12.60 -17.56
N LYS A 132 20.64 -13.24 -18.71
CA LYS A 132 21.89 -13.01 -19.44
C LYS A 132 22.08 -11.54 -19.84
N LYS A 133 21.00 -10.80 -20.13
CA LYS A 133 21.06 -9.36 -20.43
C LYS A 133 21.28 -8.49 -19.17
N LEU A 134 21.00 -9.03 -17.98
CA LEU A 134 21.13 -8.33 -16.70
C LEU A 134 22.49 -8.58 -16.04
N GLU A 135 23.29 -9.52 -16.54
CA GLU A 135 24.63 -9.78 -16.04
C GLU A 135 25.46 -8.49 -15.96
N GLY A 136 25.99 -8.19 -14.78
CA GLY A 136 26.84 -7.00 -14.54
C GLY A 136 26.10 -5.67 -14.37
N THR A 137 24.77 -5.62 -14.50
CA THR A 137 23.99 -4.36 -14.43
C THR A 137 23.74 -3.85 -13.01
N GLY A 138 23.93 -4.69 -11.98
CA GLY A 138 23.64 -4.35 -10.58
C GLY A 138 22.14 -4.21 -10.27
N ILE A 139 21.27 -4.65 -11.17
CA ILE A 139 19.82 -4.64 -11.00
C ILE A 139 19.39 -5.76 -10.06
N LEU A 140 18.62 -5.42 -9.03
CA LEU A 140 18.02 -6.42 -8.17
C LEU A 140 16.92 -7.15 -8.94
N THR A 141 17.10 -8.46 -9.15
CA THR A 141 16.14 -9.27 -9.89
C THR A 141 15.26 -10.06 -8.93
N ILE A 142 13.95 -10.01 -9.15
CA ILE A 142 12.91 -10.63 -8.33
C ILE A 142 12.01 -11.44 -9.26
N SER A 143 11.58 -12.63 -8.84
CA SER A 143 10.64 -13.43 -9.60
C SER A 143 9.77 -14.26 -8.66
N ASP A 144 8.51 -14.45 -9.06
CA ASP A 144 7.56 -15.37 -8.43
C ASP A 144 7.58 -16.77 -9.07
N LEU A 145 8.54 -17.03 -9.97
CA LEU A 145 8.74 -18.35 -10.56
C LEU A 145 9.23 -19.35 -9.49
N ASP A 146 8.50 -20.47 -9.37
CA ASP A 146 8.90 -21.58 -8.51
C ASP A 146 10.33 -22.05 -8.79
N GLY A 147 11.14 -22.12 -7.73
CA GLY A 147 12.53 -22.54 -7.80
C GLY A 147 13.47 -21.54 -8.48
N PHE A 148 13.06 -20.27 -8.63
CA PHE A 148 13.88 -19.23 -9.25
C PHE A 148 15.29 -19.15 -8.64
N VAL A 149 15.39 -19.04 -7.32
CA VAL A 149 16.68 -18.94 -6.61
C VAL A 149 17.53 -20.19 -6.81
N THR A 150 16.96 -21.40 -6.74
CA THR A 150 17.72 -22.65 -6.91
C THR A 150 18.26 -22.83 -8.33
N ARG A 151 17.58 -22.25 -9.34
CA ARG A 151 17.87 -22.48 -10.76
C ARG A 151 18.67 -21.35 -11.40
N TYR A 152 18.60 -20.14 -10.84
CA TYR A 152 19.14 -18.92 -11.42
C TYR A 152 19.87 -18.00 -10.43
N GLY A 153 19.79 -18.28 -9.13
CA GLY A 153 20.45 -17.50 -8.06
C GLY A 153 21.87 -17.93 -7.77
#